data_AF-A0A0B8NYY5-F1
#
_entry.id   AF-A0A0B8NYY5-F1
#
_cell.length_a   1.000
_cell.length_b   1.000
_cell.length_c   1.000
_cell.angle_alpha   90.00
_cell.angle_beta   90.00
_cell.angle_gamma   90.00
#
_symmetry.space_group_name_H-M   'P 1'
#
loop_
_entity.id
_entity.type
_entity.pdbx_description
1 polymer ?
#
loop_
_entity_poly.entity_id
_entity_poly.type
_entity_poly.pdbx_seq_one_letter_code
_entity_poly.pdbx_strand_id
1 'polypeptide(L)' 'MLGDSLSAGYQMAQNQAWPTFLSDELKHKGVEVETVNGSVSGDTTGNGLARLPQLLDQHQPDYV' A
#
# COMPACT_ATOMS: atom_id res chain seq x y z
N MET A 1 1.98 -0.61 -3.81
CA MET A 1 0.79 0.25 -3.71
C MET A 1 1.11 1.58 -3.08
N LEU A 2 0.63 2.67 -3.71
CA LEU A 2 0.76 4.05 -3.25
C LEU A 2 -0.64 4.69 -3.31
N GLY A 3 -1.06 5.39 -2.26
CA GLY A 3 -2.41 5.96 -2.22
C GLY A 3 -2.63 6.91 -1.05
N ASP A 4 -3.89 7.25 -0.82
CA ASP A 4 -4.33 8.23 0.17
C ASP A 4 -5.08 7.59 1.36
N SER A 5 -5.99 8.33 1.98
CA SER A 5 -6.84 7.90 3.10
C SER A 5 -7.64 6.63 2.83
N LEU A 6 -8.08 6.39 1.59
CA LEU A 6 -8.89 5.22 1.24
C LEU A 6 -8.11 3.92 1.42
N SER A 7 -6.81 3.94 1.09
CA SER A 7 -5.93 2.78 1.23
C SER A 7 -5.15 2.78 2.54
N ALA A 8 -4.98 3.94 3.18
CA ALA A 8 -4.36 4.05 4.49
C ALA A 8 -5.26 3.53 5.64
N GLY A 9 -6.57 3.40 5.42
CA GLY A 9 -7.52 3.00 6.46
C GLY A 9 -7.87 4.16 7.39
N TYR A 10 -8.36 5.27 6.83
CA TYR A 10 -8.74 6.44 7.61
C TYR A 10 -9.71 6.08 8.76
N GLN A 11 -9.37 6.54 9.98
CA GLN A 11 -10.09 6.24 11.23
C GLN A 11 -10.14 4.74 11.62
N MET A 12 -9.25 3.93 11.06
CA MET A 12 -9.11 2.52 11.39
C MET A 12 -7.68 2.23 11.83
N ALA A 13 -7.48 1.12 12.54
CA ALA A 13 -6.14 0.64 12.77
C ALA A 13 -5.52 0.17 11.44
N GLN A 14 -4.21 0.34 11.28
CA GLN A 14 -3.53 0.02 10.02
C GLN A 14 -3.71 -1.45 9.59
N ASN A 15 -3.83 -2.36 10.56
CA ASN A 15 -4.11 -3.79 10.34
C ASN A 15 -5.58 -4.09 9.95
N GLN A 16 -6.44 -3.09 9.91
CA GLN A 16 -7.83 -3.19 9.48
C GLN A 16 -8.06 -2.54 8.10
N ALA A 17 -7.04 -1.90 7.54
CA ALA A 17 -7.11 -1.36 6.20
C ALA A 17 -7.20 -2.51 5.18
N TRP A 18 -7.99 -2.34 4.12
CA TRP A 18 -8.19 -3.38 3.09
C TRP A 18 -6.89 -3.95 2.50
N PRO A 19 -5.79 -3.18 2.32
CA PRO A 19 -4.55 -3.73 1.78
C PRO A 19 -3.88 -4.80 2.62
N THR A 20 -4.17 -4.83 3.92
CA THR A 20 -3.68 -5.86 4.85
C THR A 20 -4.23 -7.23 4.49
N PHE A 21 -5.45 -7.29 3.95
CA PHE A 21 -6.10 -8.55 3.55
C PHE A 21 -5.82 -8.96 2.11
N LEU A 22 -5.19 -8.08 1.31
CA LEU A 22 -4.99 -8.31 -0.12
C LEU A 22 -4.05 -9.50 -0.39
N SER A 23 -2.97 -9.65 0.39
CA SER A 23 -2.05 -10.79 0.25
C SER A 23 -2.79 -12.13 0.45
N ASP A 24 -3.61 -12.23 1.50
CA ASP A 24 -4.37 -13.44 1.81
C ASP A 24 -5.42 -13.74 0.73
N GLU A 25 -6.14 -12.72 0.27
CA GLU A 25 -7.16 -12.85 -0.78
C GLU A 25 -6.55 -13.28 -2.14
N LEU A 26 -5.37 -12.77 -2.48
CA LEU A 26 -4.64 -13.18 -3.69
C LEU A 26 -4.10 -14.61 -3.54
N LYS A 27 -3.62 -14.97 -2.35
CA LYS A 27 -3.18 -16.33 -2.05
C LYS A 27 -4.31 -17.34 -2.23
N HIS A 28 -5.54 -17.02 -1.80
CA HIS A 28 -6.72 -17.86 -2.07
C HIS A 28 -7.03 -18.03 -3.56
N LYS A 29 -6.59 -17.09 -4.40
CA LYS A 29 -6.72 -17.15 -5.87
C LYS A 29 -5.51 -17.79 -6.56
N GLY A 30 -4.59 -18.37 -5.79
CA GLY A 30 -3.37 -19.01 -6.30
C GLY A 30 -2.26 -18.03 -6.68
N VAL A 31 -2.34 -16.78 -6.22
CA VAL A 31 -1.33 -15.74 -6.47
C VAL A 31 -0.62 -15.44 -5.17
N GLU A 32 0.65 -15.85 -5.06
CA GLU A 32 1.47 -15.59 -3.89
C GLU A 32 2.21 -14.26 -4.07
N VAL A 33 1.78 -13.24 -3.34
CA VAL A 33 2.40 -11.91 -3.29
C VAL A 33 2.40 -11.37 -1.88
N GLU A 34 3.39 -10.56 -1.56
CA GLU A 34 3.43 -9.78 -0.32
C GLU A 34 2.98 -8.34 -0.61
N THR A 35 2.19 -7.76 0.29
CA THR A 35 1.66 -6.40 0.14
C THR A 35 2.31 -5.43 1.12
N VAL A 36 2.84 -4.33 0.58
CA VAL A 36 3.37 -3.20 1.36
C VAL A 36 2.44 -2.00 1.18
N ASN A 37 1.81 -1.55 2.26
CA ASN A 37 0.93 -0.38 2.24
C ASN A 37 1.72 0.92 2.43
N GLY A 38 2.02 1.62 1.33
CA GLY A 38 2.69 2.92 1.33
C GLY A 38 1.75 4.14 1.40
N SER A 39 0.45 3.93 1.63
CA SER A 39 -0.57 4.99 1.57
C SER A 39 -0.56 5.90 2.80
N VAL A 40 -0.87 7.18 2.61
CA VAL A 40 -0.91 8.19 3.68
C VAL A 40 -2.21 8.98 3.61
N SER A 41 -2.91 9.12 4.74
CA SER A 41 -4.15 9.91 4.75
C SER A 41 -3.88 11.37 4.40
N GLY A 42 -4.64 11.90 3.43
CA GLY A 42 -4.45 13.27 2.93
C GLY A 42 -3.28 13.43 1.95
N ASP A 43 -2.69 12.33 1.48
CA ASP A 43 -1.64 12.40 0.46
C ASP A 43 -2.19 12.98 -0.85
N THR A 44 -1.32 13.68 -1.57
CA THR A 44 -1.64 14.27 -2.88
C THR A 44 -0.73 13.67 -3.94
N THR A 45 -1.02 13.91 -5.22
CA THR A 45 -0.18 13.42 -6.31
C THR A 45 1.27 13.92 -6.22
N GLY A 46 1.47 15.19 -5.87
CA GLY A 46 2.80 15.78 -5.71
C GLY A 46 3.58 15.18 -4.54
N ASN A 47 2.93 15.00 -3.39
CA ASN A 47 3.55 14.38 -2.22
C ASN A 47 3.84 12.88 -2.47
N GLY A 48 2.93 12.15 -3.10
CA GLY A 48 3.14 10.77 -3.51
C GLY A 48 4.35 10.62 -4.43
N LEU A 49 4.48 11.50 -5.44
CA LEU A 49 5.64 11.53 -6.34
C LEU A 49 6.95 11.80 -5.58
N ALA A 50 6.94 12.71 -4.61
CA ALA A 50 8.13 13.04 -3.82
C ALA A 50 8.60 11.86 -2.94
N ARG A 51 7.68 11.03 -2.43
CA ARG A 51 8.00 9.88 -1.58
C ARG A 51 8.34 8.61 -2.37
N LEU A 52 7.84 8.49 -3.59
CA LEU A 52 7.96 7.26 -4.38
C LEU A 52 9.40 6.77 -4.56
N PRO A 53 10.42 7.61 -4.88
CA PRO A 53 11.80 7.13 -5.04
C PRO A 53 12.34 6.43 -3.79
N GLN A 54 12.07 6.98 -2.60
CA GLN A 54 12.51 6.40 -1.34
C GLN A 54 11.80 5.07 -1.05
N LEU A 55 10.50 4.98 -1.33
CA LEU A 55 9.73 3.74 -1.14
C LEU A 55 10.19 2.63 -2.09
N LEU A 56 10.54 2.96 -3.33
CA LEU A 56 11.09 2.00 -4.29
C LEU A 56 12.46 1.47 -3.84
N ASP A 57 13.34 2.34 -3.36
CA ASP A 57 14.66 1.94 -2.84
C ASP A 57 14.55 1.04 -1.60
N GLN A 58 13.62 1.37 -0.70
CA GLN A 58 13.40 0.65 0.54
C GLN A 58 12.76 -0.74 0.34
N HIS A 59 11.81 -0.87 -0.57
CA HIS A 59 10.98 -2.08 -0.70
C HIS A 59 11.25 -2.90 -1.95
N GLN A 60 11.91 -2.33 -2.97
CA GLN A 60 12.26 -2.98 -4.24
C GLN A 60 11.11 -3.82 -4.82
N PRO A 61 9.90 -3.23 -4.98
CA PRO A 61 8.72 -4.02 -5.33
C PRO A 61 8.71 -4.41 -6.81
N ASP A 62 8.12 -5.56 -7.13
CA ASP A 62 7.81 -5.95 -8.51
C ASP A 62 6.68 -5.09 -9.11
N TYR A 63 5.74 -4.65 -8.27
CA TYR A 63 4.56 -3.85 -8.65
C TYR A 63 4.28 -2.76 -7.61
N VAL A 64 3.83 -1.60 -8.07
CA VAL A 64 3.32 -0.51 -7.23
C VAL A 64 1.82 -0.40 -7.37
#